data_AF-A0A353T209-F1
#
_entry.id   AF-A0A353T209-F1
#
_cell.length_a   1.000
_cell.length_b   1.000
_cell.length_c   1.000
_cell.angle_alpha   90.00
_cell.angle_beta   90.00
_cell.angle_gamma   90.00
#
_symmetry.space_group_name_H-M   'P 1'
#
loop_
_entity.id
_entity.type
_entity.pdbx_description
1 polymer ?
#
loop_
_entity_poly.entity_id
_entity_poly.type
_entity_poly.pdbx_seq_one_letter_code
_entity_poly.pdbx_strand_id
1 'polypeptide(L)'
;MEAGSDKISFRILQQQEVDGAALYERIARLTKEESEWETLQTISREESRHAATFAKYTGCKLKPRHFWLFWNILAARILGYTFIIQKLENGEDQAIEFYRENINAIPELKQILEDEEHHEQELLDMLDEERLHYLGDMVLGMNDALVELTGSLAGYTLAMQNTHVIAMAGLITGVSATLSMAASGYLSSREAGQKDAAKSATYTGTAYLVTVALLIIPYLILPSGSYLWALGITLLIAVTIIAGFNYYISIAKGRPFRRNFLVMAGISLGVATISFVVGLLVKNVLGIDL
;
A
#
# COMPACT_ATOMS: atom_id res chain seq x y z
N MET A 1 42.17 12.49 3.97
CA MET A 1 41.84 11.50 5.01
C MET A 1 40.32 11.41 5.01
N GLU A 2 39.81 10.18 4.80
CA GLU A 2 38.40 9.75 4.88
C GLU A 2 37.41 10.34 3.85
N ALA A 3 37.40 9.70 2.67
CA ALA A 3 36.22 9.64 1.82
C ALA A 3 35.23 8.65 2.46
N GLY A 4 34.10 9.17 2.94
CA GLY A 4 32.93 8.39 3.35
C GLY A 4 32.30 7.73 2.14
N SER A 5 32.66 6.47 1.90
CA SER A 5 31.82 5.51 1.19
C SER A 5 31.19 4.66 2.30
N ASP A 6 29.86 4.70 2.40
CA ASP A 6 29.07 3.81 3.26
C ASP A 6 29.31 2.37 2.79
N LYS A 7 30.40 1.76 3.26
CA LYS A 7 30.70 0.36 2.98
C LYS A 7 29.74 -0.49 3.79
N ILE A 8 28.78 -1.11 3.09
CA ILE A 8 27.99 -2.21 3.64
C ILE A 8 28.96 -3.22 4.28
N SER A 9 28.79 -3.44 5.58
CA SER A 9 29.62 -4.38 6.33
C SER A 9 29.04 -5.79 6.20
N PHE A 10 29.89 -6.82 6.15
CA PHE A 10 29.45 -8.22 6.26
C PHE A 10 28.56 -8.50 7.46
N ARG A 11 28.67 -7.70 8.52
CA ARG A 11 27.80 -7.80 9.70
C ARG A 11 26.37 -7.33 9.42
N ILE A 12 26.18 -6.32 8.56
CA ILE A 12 24.87 -5.83 8.15
C ILE A 12 24.22 -6.87 7.24
N LEU A 13 24.95 -7.36 6.24
CA LEU A 13 24.51 -8.44 5.35
C LEU A 13 24.09 -9.66 6.15
N GLN A 14 24.97 -10.17 7.01
CA GLN A 14 24.63 -11.30 7.90
C GLN A 14 23.36 -11.05 8.72
N GLN A 15 23.14 -9.83 9.22
CA GLN A 15 21.95 -9.53 10.00
C GLN A 15 20.68 -9.52 9.14
N GLN A 16 20.76 -9.05 7.90
CA GLN A 16 19.65 -9.07 6.94
C GLN A 16 19.24 -10.51 6.65
N GLU A 17 20.18 -11.37 6.26
CA GLU A 17 19.97 -12.79 5.97
C GLU A 17 19.36 -13.55 7.17
N VAL A 18 19.87 -13.28 8.39
CA VAL A 18 19.34 -13.89 9.63
C VAL A 18 17.91 -13.41 9.94
N ASP A 19 17.62 -12.13 9.69
CA ASP A 19 16.29 -11.57 9.91
C ASP A 19 15.30 -12.03 8.83
N GLY A 20 15.73 -12.09 7.56
CA GLY A 20 15.01 -12.59 6.39
C GLY A 20 14.62 -14.04 6.57
N ALA A 21 15.59 -14.92 6.86
CA ALA A 21 15.35 -16.32 7.17
C ALA A 21 14.24 -16.52 8.22
N ALA A 22 14.32 -15.78 9.33
CA ALA A 22 13.35 -15.88 10.42
C ALA A 22 11.97 -15.29 10.07
N LEU A 23 11.93 -14.28 9.19
CA LEU A 23 10.71 -13.67 8.70
C LEU A 23 10.00 -14.63 7.73
N TYR A 24 10.71 -15.19 6.76
CA TYR A 24 10.20 -16.20 5.82
C TYR A 24 9.61 -17.41 6.56
N GLU A 25 10.34 -17.96 7.53
CA GLU A 25 9.87 -19.09 8.33
C GLU A 25 8.53 -18.79 9.04
N ARG A 26 8.37 -17.56 9.54
CA ARG A 26 7.16 -17.15 10.25
C ARG A 26 6.01 -16.79 9.32
N ILE A 27 6.29 -16.22 8.15
CA ILE A 27 5.29 -15.93 7.12
C ILE A 27 4.77 -17.24 6.51
N ALA A 28 5.63 -18.25 6.30
CA ALA A 28 5.21 -19.56 5.83
C ALA A 28 4.09 -20.13 6.72
N ARG A 29 4.15 -19.96 8.04
CA ARG A 29 3.09 -20.42 8.97
C ARG A 29 1.75 -19.67 8.84
N LEU A 30 1.71 -18.58 8.08
CA LEU A 30 0.50 -17.80 7.80
C LEU A 30 -0.11 -18.13 6.43
N THR A 31 0.62 -18.82 5.56
CA THR A 31 0.11 -19.22 4.24
C THR A 31 -0.90 -20.35 4.39
N LYS A 32 -1.84 -20.42 3.44
CA LYS A 32 -2.89 -21.46 3.42
C LYS A 32 -2.57 -22.57 2.44
N GLU A 33 -1.81 -22.26 1.39
CA GLU A 33 -1.45 -23.20 0.34
C GLU A 33 -0.13 -23.88 0.67
N GLU A 34 -0.08 -25.20 0.43
CA GLU A 34 1.08 -26.02 0.71
C GLU A 34 2.27 -25.65 -0.19
N SER A 35 2.00 -25.28 -1.45
CA SER A 35 3.01 -24.77 -2.39
C SER A 35 3.67 -23.49 -1.89
N GLU A 36 2.89 -22.48 -1.49
CA GLU A 36 3.42 -21.22 -0.93
C GLU A 36 4.24 -21.47 0.34
N TRP A 37 3.77 -22.39 1.19
CA TRP A 37 4.49 -22.77 2.41
C TRP A 37 5.85 -23.40 2.12
N GLU A 38 5.90 -24.31 1.13
CA GLU A 38 7.12 -25.01 0.73
C GLU A 38 8.14 -24.04 0.14
N THR A 39 7.73 -23.16 -0.78
CA THR A 39 8.59 -22.11 -1.36
C THR A 39 9.21 -21.24 -0.26
N LEU A 40 8.40 -20.68 0.63
CA LEU A 40 8.91 -19.82 1.71
C LEU A 40 9.83 -20.55 2.70
N GLN A 41 9.61 -21.84 2.93
CA GLN A 41 10.51 -22.66 3.74
C GLN A 41 11.83 -22.97 3.03
N THR A 42 11.82 -23.10 1.71
CA THR A 42 13.04 -23.28 0.91
C THR A 42 13.89 -22.01 0.97
N ILE A 43 13.30 -20.86 0.64
CA ILE A 43 13.96 -19.55 0.74
C ILE A 43 14.50 -19.32 2.16
N SER A 44 13.71 -19.55 3.21
CA SER A 44 14.16 -19.43 4.61
C SER A 44 15.41 -20.26 4.95
N ARG A 45 15.54 -21.44 4.34
CA ARG A 45 16.71 -22.33 4.53
C ARG A 45 17.93 -21.83 3.74
N GLU A 46 17.72 -21.23 2.58
CA GLU A 46 18.77 -20.63 1.75
C GLU A 46 19.33 -19.36 2.39
N GLU A 47 18.47 -18.45 2.86
CA GLU A 47 18.84 -17.30 3.70
C GLU A 47 19.67 -17.71 4.94
N SER A 48 19.27 -18.82 5.59
CA SER A 48 20.02 -19.36 6.73
C SER A 48 21.42 -19.85 6.33
N ARG A 49 21.58 -20.35 5.10
CA ARG A 49 22.87 -20.76 4.53
C ARG A 49 23.71 -19.54 4.18
N HIS A 50 23.13 -18.50 3.60
CA HIS A 50 23.80 -17.23 3.29
C HIS A 50 24.31 -16.56 4.58
N ALA A 51 23.46 -16.44 5.59
CA ALA A 51 23.84 -15.99 6.93
C ALA A 51 25.02 -16.78 7.53
N ALA A 52 25.06 -18.10 7.32
CA ALA A 52 26.16 -18.95 7.78
C ALA A 52 27.46 -18.72 6.98
N THR A 53 27.36 -18.42 5.68
CA THR A 53 28.49 -18.00 4.85
C THR A 53 29.07 -16.69 5.35
N PHE A 54 28.24 -15.67 5.58
CA PHE A 54 28.72 -14.39 6.12
C PHE A 54 29.28 -14.51 7.55
N ALA A 55 28.76 -15.44 8.36
CA ALA A 55 29.32 -15.73 9.69
C ALA A 55 30.80 -16.14 9.65
N LYS A 56 31.26 -16.78 8.57
CA LYS A 56 32.68 -17.14 8.38
C LYS A 56 33.56 -15.89 8.26
N TYR A 57 33.05 -14.84 7.63
CA TYR A 57 33.75 -13.58 7.40
C TYR A 57 33.63 -12.61 8.58
N THR A 58 32.51 -12.60 9.30
CA THR A 58 32.31 -11.74 10.48
C THR A 58 32.90 -12.32 11.76
N GLY A 59 33.18 -13.63 11.79
CA GLY A 59 33.69 -14.34 12.96
C GLY A 59 32.68 -14.47 14.11
N CYS A 60 31.41 -14.12 13.88
CA CYS A 60 30.36 -14.21 14.90
C CYS A 60 29.04 -14.72 14.29
N LYS A 61 28.23 -15.42 15.10
CA LYS A 61 26.89 -15.88 14.71
C LYS A 61 25.84 -14.93 15.28
N LEU A 62 25.22 -14.13 14.41
CA LEU A 62 24.15 -13.21 14.79
C LEU A 62 22.83 -13.98 15.04
N LYS A 63 21.89 -13.31 15.72
CA LYS A 63 20.56 -13.84 16.03
C LYS A 63 19.49 -12.91 15.45
N PRO A 64 18.29 -13.43 15.12
CA PRO A 64 17.20 -12.61 14.61
C PRO A 64 16.77 -11.54 15.62
N ARG A 65 16.50 -10.34 15.13
CA ARG A 65 15.99 -9.24 15.95
C ARG A 65 14.51 -9.46 16.28
N HIS A 66 14.24 -10.04 17.46
CA HIS A 66 12.87 -10.40 17.86
C HIS A 66 11.86 -9.25 17.80
N PHE A 67 12.26 -8.01 18.14
CA PHE A 67 11.36 -6.85 18.07
C PHE A 67 11.03 -6.46 16.63
N TRP A 68 12.03 -6.43 15.74
CA TRP A 68 11.83 -6.19 14.31
C TRP A 68 10.94 -7.27 13.69
N LEU A 69 11.18 -8.54 14.03
CA LEU A 69 10.40 -9.68 13.57
C LEU A 69 8.95 -9.61 14.03
N PHE A 70 8.71 -9.21 15.30
CA PHE A 70 7.36 -9.03 15.83
C PHE A 70 6.57 -7.99 15.04
N TRP A 71 7.14 -6.81 14.78
CA TRP A 71 6.46 -5.75 14.03
C TRP A 71 6.23 -6.12 12.57
N ASN A 72 7.16 -6.79 11.91
CA ASN A 72 6.97 -7.23 10.52
C ASN A 72 5.90 -8.32 10.42
N ILE A 73 5.81 -9.24 11.39
CA ILE A 73 4.72 -10.23 11.42
C ILE A 73 3.38 -9.59 11.72
N LEU A 74 3.33 -8.59 12.61
CA LEU A 74 2.11 -7.82 12.83
C LEU A 74 1.69 -7.08 11.55
N ALA A 75 2.65 -6.45 10.87
CA ALA A 75 2.40 -5.75 9.61
C ALA A 75 1.96 -6.72 8.50
N ALA A 76 2.52 -7.93 8.42
CA ALA A 76 2.13 -8.95 7.45
C ALA A 76 0.67 -9.39 7.63
N ARG A 77 0.16 -9.39 8.87
CA ARG A 77 -1.25 -9.70 9.15
C ARG A 77 -2.21 -8.57 8.77
N ILE A 78 -1.77 -7.32 8.88
CA ILE A 78 -2.60 -6.14 8.64
C ILE A 78 -2.57 -5.73 7.16
N LEU A 79 -1.37 -5.66 6.59
CA LEU A 79 -1.10 -5.18 5.23
C LEU A 79 -1.02 -6.33 4.21
N GLY A 80 -1.01 -7.58 4.67
CA GLY A 80 -0.76 -8.74 3.83
C GLY A 80 0.72 -9.09 3.77
N TYR A 81 1.03 -10.39 3.75
CA TYR A 81 2.41 -10.85 3.74
C TYR A 81 3.12 -10.57 2.41
N THR A 82 2.38 -10.54 1.29
CA THR A 82 2.87 -10.09 -0.03
C THR A 82 3.57 -8.75 0.05
N PHE A 83 2.96 -7.79 0.74
CA PHE A 83 3.53 -6.45 0.92
C PHE A 83 4.83 -6.49 1.73
N ILE A 84 4.89 -7.34 2.76
CA ILE A 84 6.08 -7.45 3.64
C ILE A 84 7.23 -8.18 2.94
N ILE A 85 6.95 -9.25 2.20
CA ILE A 85 7.93 -9.94 1.36
C ILE A 85 8.49 -8.95 0.34
N GLN A 86 7.63 -8.31 -0.46
CA GLN A 86 8.09 -7.33 -1.46
C GLN A 86 8.87 -6.17 -0.84
N LYS A 87 8.49 -5.72 0.36
CA LYS A 87 9.25 -4.68 1.07
C LYS A 87 10.64 -5.17 1.50
N LEU A 88 10.78 -6.45 1.84
CA LEU A 88 12.07 -7.07 2.19
C LEU A 88 12.96 -7.12 0.95
N GLU A 89 12.47 -7.68 -0.15
CA GLU A 89 13.18 -7.81 -1.44
C GLU A 89 13.67 -6.47 -1.96
N ASN A 90 12.80 -5.44 -2.02
CA ASN A 90 13.20 -4.08 -2.41
C ASN A 90 14.27 -3.47 -1.46
N GLY A 91 14.43 -4.03 -0.25
CA GLY A 91 15.46 -3.63 0.71
C GLY A 91 16.82 -4.29 0.46
N GLU A 92 16.87 -5.32 -0.39
CA GLU A 92 18.06 -6.11 -0.70
C GLU A 92 18.77 -5.65 -1.98
N ASP A 93 18.16 -4.76 -2.78
CA ASP A 93 18.77 -4.10 -3.94
C ASP A 93 20.20 -3.60 -3.68
N GLN A 94 20.42 -2.98 -2.51
CA GLN A 94 21.74 -2.45 -2.14
C GLN A 94 22.75 -3.57 -1.80
N ALA A 95 22.27 -4.69 -1.25
CA ALA A 95 23.10 -5.86 -0.98
C ALA A 95 23.47 -6.57 -2.29
N ILE A 96 22.51 -6.70 -3.21
CA ILE A 96 22.70 -7.24 -4.56
C ILE A 96 23.73 -6.43 -5.35
N GLU A 97 23.64 -5.10 -5.33
CA GLU A 97 24.64 -4.25 -6.00
C GLU A 97 26.04 -4.42 -5.37
N PHE A 98 26.11 -4.51 -4.03
CA PHE A 98 27.36 -4.82 -3.34
C PHE A 98 27.93 -6.18 -3.74
N TYR A 99 27.09 -7.21 -3.91
CA TYR A 99 27.51 -8.53 -4.39
C TYR A 99 28.10 -8.44 -5.80
N ARG A 100 27.43 -7.72 -6.70
CA ARG A 100 27.85 -7.51 -8.09
C ARG A 100 29.19 -6.78 -8.18
N GLU A 101 29.41 -5.75 -7.36
CA GLU A 101 30.68 -5.00 -7.32
C GLU A 101 31.85 -5.84 -6.75
N ASN A 102 31.57 -6.79 -5.84
CA ASN A 102 32.60 -7.53 -5.11
C ASN A 102 32.73 -9.01 -5.52
N ILE A 103 32.06 -9.42 -6.60
CA ILE A 103 31.97 -10.82 -7.06
C ILE A 103 33.35 -11.46 -7.34
N ASN A 104 34.34 -10.65 -7.73
CA ASN A 104 35.69 -11.12 -8.01
C ASN A 104 36.55 -11.30 -6.74
N ALA A 105 36.16 -10.68 -5.63
CA ALA A 105 36.89 -10.72 -4.37
C ALA A 105 36.44 -11.89 -3.46
N ILE A 106 35.18 -12.30 -3.58
CA ILE A 106 34.57 -13.35 -2.75
C ILE A 106 33.81 -14.33 -3.65
N PRO A 107 34.34 -15.55 -3.86
CA PRO A 107 33.74 -16.55 -4.74
C PRO A 107 32.30 -16.91 -4.35
N GLU A 108 31.98 -16.92 -3.06
CA GLU A 108 30.65 -17.27 -2.55
C GLU A 108 29.57 -16.24 -2.92
N LEU A 109 29.93 -14.97 -3.18
CA LEU A 109 28.96 -13.94 -3.54
C LEU A 109 28.30 -14.21 -4.89
N LYS A 110 28.99 -14.91 -5.79
CA LYS A 110 28.41 -15.29 -7.08
C LYS A 110 27.23 -16.23 -6.89
N GLN A 111 27.38 -17.23 -6.03
CA GLN A 111 26.31 -18.19 -5.76
C GLN A 111 25.15 -17.52 -5.02
N ILE A 112 25.43 -16.69 -4.01
CA ILE A 112 24.39 -15.94 -3.28
C ILE A 112 23.60 -15.06 -4.24
N LEU A 113 24.27 -14.35 -5.16
CA LEU A 113 23.59 -13.52 -6.14
C LEU A 113 22.68 -14.32 -7.08
N GLU A 114 23.12 -15.50 -7.54
CA GLU A 114 22.28 -16.40 -8.36
C GLU A 114 21.09 -16.95 -7.55
N ASP A 115 21.29 -17.25 -6.26
CA ASP A 115 20.23 -17.68 -5.35
C ASP A 115 19.20 -16.54 -5.13
N GLU A 116 19.62 -15.29 -4.92
CA GLU A 116 18.71 -14.14 -4.75
C GLU A 116 17.88 -13.84 -6.01
N GLU A 117 18.49 -13.88 -7.20
CA GLU A 117 17.76 -13.70 -8.46
C GLU A 117 16.71 -14.82 -8.66
N HIS A 118 16.96 -16.02 -8.12
CA HIS A 118 15.99 -17.12 -8.13
C HIS A 118 14.87 -16.93 -7.11
N HIS A 119 15.20 -16.51 -5.88
CA HIS A 119 14.23 -16.19 -4.83
C HIS A 119 13.21 -15.16 -5.32
N GLU A 120 13.66 -14.05 -5.92
CA GLU A 120 12.77 -13.00 -6.44
C GLU A 120 11.77 -13.59 -7.46
N GLN A 121 12.25 -14.44 -8.37
CA GLN A 121 11.40 -15.07 -9.38
C GLN A 121 10.38 -16.05 -8.77
N GLU A 122 10.80 -16.90 -7.83
CA GLU A 122 9.87 -17.81 -7.13
C GLU A 122 8.81 -17.05 -6.34
N LEU A 123 9.20 -15.93 -5.69
CA LEU A 123 8.28 -15.06 -4.98
C LEU A 123 7.29 -14.38 -5.94
N LEU A 124 7.73 -13.93 -7.12
CA LEU A 124 6.83 -13.36 -8.13
C LEU A 124 5.82 -14.38 -8.63
N ASP A 125 6.23 -15.62 -8.88
CA ASP A 125 5.35 -16.69 -9.36
C ASP A 125 4.39 -17.18 -8.26
N MET A 126 4.82 -17.19 -7.00
CA MET A 126 4.01 -17.54 -5.83
C MET A 126 2.98 -16.46 -5.49
N LEU A 127 3.30 -15.18 -5.70
CA LEU A 127 2.42 -14.04 -5.43
C LEU A 127 1.36 -13.90 -6.52
N ASP A 128 0.46 -14.87 -6.53
CA ASP A 128 -0.56 -15.16 -7.54
C ASP A 128 -1.32 -13.95 -8.10
N GLU A 129 -1.75 -14.05 -9.36
CA GLU A 129 -2.55 -13.06 -10.09
C GLU A 129 -3.82 -12.67 -9.31
N GLU A 130 -4.40 -13.59 -8.54
CA GLU A 130 -5.65 -13.38 -7.79
C GLU A 130 -5.53 -12.22 -6.77
N ARG A 131 -4.44 -12.17 -5.99
CA ARG A 131 -4.27 -11.10 -4.99
C ARG A 131 -3.90 -9.79 -5.64
N LEU A 132 -3.08 -9.85 -6.68
CA LEU A 132 -2.74 -8.68 -7.47
C LEU A 132 -4.00 -8.06 -8.10
N HIS A 133 -4.98 -8.91 -8.44
CA HIS A 133 -6.30 -8.51 -8.94
C HIS A 133 -7.12 -7.78 -7.88
N TYR A 134 -7.30 -8.35 -6.68
CA TYR A 134 -8.05 -7.69 -5.61
C TYR A 134 -7.38 -6.40 -5.12
N LEU A 135 -6.05 -6.32 -5.17
CA LEU A 135 -5.34 -5.05 -4.96
C LEU A 135 -5.74 -4.01 -6.02
N GLY A 136 -5.97 -4.43 -7.27
CA GLY A 136 -6.52 -3.58 -8.33
C GLY A 136 -7.92 -3.09 -8.01
N ASP A 137 -8.81 -4.00 -7.60
CA ASP A 137 -10.21 -3.69 -7.25
C ASP A 137 -10.32 -2.70 -6.09
N MET A 138 -9.50 -2.88 -5.03
CA MET A 138 -9.42 -1.92 -3.93
C MET A 138 -8.91 -0.55 -4.37
N VAL A 139 -7.86 -0.51 -5.20
CA VAL A 139 -7.30 0.75 -5.71
C VAL A 139 -8.33 1.49 -6.56
N LEU A 140 -9.10 0.76 -7.38
CA LEU A 140 -10.16 1.34 -8.18
C LEU A 140 -11.24 1.99 -7.28
N GLY A 141 -11.79 1.23 -6.32
CA GLY A 141 -12.81 1.75 -5.41
C GLY A 141 -12.34 2.93 -4.57
N MET A 142 -11.11 2.88 -4.05
CA MET A 142 -10.55 3.98 -3.26
C MET A 142 -10.30 5.23 -4.12
N ASN A 143 -9.67 5.08 -5.29
CA ASN A 143 -9.38 6.23 -6.16
C ASN A 143 -10.65 6.95 -6.59
N ASP A 144 -11.70 6.19 -6.90
CA ASP A 144 -12.99 6.75 -7.28
C ASP A 144 -13.61 7.54 -6.11
N ALA A 145 -13.68 6.95 -4.91
CA ALA A 145 -14.15 7.63 -3.71
C ALA A 145 -13.36 8.91 -3.41
N LEU A 146 -12.03 8.88 -3.55
CA LEU A 146 -11.16 10.04 -3.31
C LEU A 146 -11.41 11.18 -4.29
N VAL A 147 -11.77 10.90 -5.54
CA VAL A 147 -12.05 11.96 -6.52
C VAL A 147 -13.49 12.45 -6.34
N GLU A 148 -14.45 11.53 -6.27
CA GLU A 148 -15.89 11.82 -6.21
C GLU A 148 -16.29 12.51 -4.90
N LEU A 149 -15.96 11.92 -3.74
CA LEU A 149 -16.37 12.50 -2.45
C LEU A 149 -15.59 13.76 -2.12
N THR A 150 -14.30 13.84 -2.44
CA THR A 150 -13.54 15.08 -2.21
C THR A 150 -14.10 16.21 -3.06
N GLY A 151 -14.45 15.94 -4.33
CA GLY A 151 -15.17 16.86 -5.20
C GLY A 151 -16.50 17.32 -4.60
N SER A 152 -17.34 16.35 -4.27
CA SER A 152 -18.69 16.60 -3.74
C SER A 152 -18.66 17.38 -2.43
N LEU A 153 -17.85 16.96 -1.45
CA LEU A 153 -17.71 17.64 -0.16
C LEU A 153 -17.14 19.05 -0.33
N ALA A 154 -16.20 19.28 -1.25
CA ALA A 154 -15.70 20.62 -1.54
C ALA A 154 -16.81 21.53 -2.11
N GLY A 155 -17.64 21.03 -3.02
CA GLY A 155 -18.80 21.76 -3.55
C GLY A 155 -19.85 22.05 -2.47
N TYR A 156 -20.22 21.04 -1.68
CA TYR A 156 -21.18 21.17 -0.59
C TYR A 156 -20.72 22.17 0.47
N THR A 157 -19.41 22.21 0.75
CA THR A 157 -18.83 23.08 1.77
C THR A 157 -19.20 24.54 1.59
N LEU A 158 -19.11 25.06 0.36
CA LEU A 158 -19.51 26.44 0.10
C LEU A 158 -21.00 26.62 -0.14
N ALA A 159 -21.65 25.63 -0.75
CA ALA A 159 -23.07 25.73 -1.04
C ALA A 159 -23.91 25.78 0.25
N MET A 160 -23.54 24.96 1.25
CA MET A 160 -24.36 24.73 2.44
C MET A 160 -23.80 25.41 3.70
N GLN A 161 -22.49 25.65 3.78
CA GLN A 161 -21.83 26.35 4.90
C GLN A 161 -22.17 25.83 6.32
N ASN A 162 -22.61 24.57 6.42
CA ASN A 162 -22.98 23.93 7.68
C ASN A 162 -22.48 22.49 7.70
N THR A 163 -21.57 22.18 8.63
CA THR A 163 -20.90 20.86 8.69
C THR A 163 -21.88 19.70 8.78
N HIS A 164 -22.97 19.82 9.53
CA HIS A 164 -23.96 18.75 9.70
C HIS A 164 -24.76 18.49 8.43
N VAL A 165 -25.14 19.55 7.69
CA VAL A 165 -25.86 19.42 6.42
C VAL A 165 -24.94 18.79 5.36
N ILE A 166 -23.68 19.23 5.33
CA ILE A 166 -22.65 18.65 4.45
C ILE A 166 -22.40 17.18 4.80
N ALA A 167 -22.31 16.83 6.09
CA ALA A 167 -22.12 15.46 6.53
C ALA A 167 -23.31 14.57 6.14
N MET A 168 -24.54 15.05 6.32
CA MET A 168 -25.74 14.33 5.89
C MET A 168 -25.74 14.07 4.38
N ALA A 169 -25.50 15.11 3.56
CA ALA A 169 -25.41 14.97 2.11
C ALA A 169 -24.27 14.02 1.71
N GLY A 170 -23.09 14.19 2.30
CA GLY A 170 -21.92 13.35 2.08
C GLY A 170 -22.15 11.89 2.44
N LEU A 171 -22.85 11.60 3.54
CA LEU A 171 -23.17 10.21 3.94
C LEU A 171 -24.14 9.56 2.94
N ILE A 172 -25.18 10.27 2.53
CA ILE A 172 -26.16 9.75 1.56
C ILE A 172 -25.47 9.48 0.23
N THR A 173 -24.72 10.45 -0.30
CA THR A 173 -23.96 10.31 -1.55
C THR A 173 -22.95 9.18 -1.43
N GLY A 174 -22.16 9.15 -0.36
CA GLY A 174 -21.09 8.18 -0.16
C GLY A 174 -21.60 6.73 -0.01
N VAL A 175 -22.67 6.51 0.75
CA VAL A 175 -23.27 5.16 0.88
C VAL A 175 -23.88 4.71 -0.45
N SER A 176 -24.59 5.59 -1.15
CA SER A 176 -25.16 5.29 -2.47
C SER A 176 -24.06 4.94 -3.48
N ALA A 177 -23.00 5.73 -3.53
CA ALA A 177 -21.87 5.51 -4.43
C ALA A 177 -21.08 4.24 -4.06
N THR A 178 -20.91 3.95 -2.78
CA THR A 178 -20.31 2.69 -2.31
C THR A 178 -21.07 1.48 -2.86
N LEU A 179 -22.39 1.46 -2.73
CA LEU A 179 -23.24 0.36 -3.22
C LEU A 179 -23.17 0.25 -4.74
N SER A 180 -23.21 1.39 -5.43
CA SER A 180 -23.06 1.45 -6.89
C SER A 180 -21.71 0.88 -7.34
N MET A 181 -20.62 1.27 -6.67
CA MET A 181 -19.27 0.85 -7.04
C MET A 181 -19.03 -0.63 -6.72
N ALA A 182 -19.57 -1.14 -5.62
CA ALA A 182 -19.57 -2.58 -5.32
C ALA A 182 -20.33 -3.39 -6.39
N ALA A 183 -21.49 -2.90 -6.84
CA ALA A 183 -22.25 -3.53 -7.91
C ALA A 183 -21.50 -3.49 -9.26
N SER A 184 -20.87 -2.35 -9.59
CA SER A 184 -20.04 -2.21 -10.79
C SER A 184 -18.83 -3.16 -10.76
N GLY A 185 -18.16 -3.28 -9.61
CA GLY A 185 -17.06 -4.24 -9.43
C GLY A 185 -17.51 -5.69 -9.63
N TYR A 186 -18.67 -6.07 -9.06
CA TYR A 186 -19.27 -7.39 -9.28
C TYR A 186 -19.54 -7.67 -10.76
N LEU A 187 -20.18 -6.73 -11.45
CA LEU A 187 -20.54 -6.87 -12.86
C LEU A 187 -19.29 -6.98 -13.73
N SER A 188 -18.31 -6.09 -13.53
CA SER A 188 -17.05 -6.09 -14.29
C SER A 188 -16.27 -7.39 -14.11
N SER A 189 -16.13 -7.88 -12.87
CA SER A 189 -15.44 -9.15 -12.61
C SER A 189 -16.18 -10.36 -13.19
N ARG A 190 -17.52 -10.34 -13.16
CA ARG A 190 -18.34 -11.41 -13.76
C ARG A 190 -18.19 -11.43 -15.28
N GLU A 191 -18.17 -10.27 -15.94
CA GLU A 191 -17.96 -10.15 -17.38
C GLU A 191 -16.54 -10.57 -17.79
N ALA A 192 -15.54 -10.27 -16.96
CA ALA A 192 -14.17 -10.72 -17.15
C ALA A 192 -13.94 -12.22 -16.90
N GLY A 193 -14.98 -12.98 -16.54
CA GLY A 193 -14.87 -14.43 -16.29
C GLY A 193 -14.07 -14.80 -15.04
N GLN A 194 -13.93 -13.87 -14.09
CA GLN A 194 -13.16 -14.09 -12.88
C GLN A 194 -13.86 -15.07 -11.95
N LYS A 195 -13.08 -15.95 -11.31
CA LYS A 195 -13.58 -17.03 -10.45
C LYS A 195 -14.46 -16.50 -9.30
N ASP A 196 -14.12 -15.35 -8.72
CA ASP A 196 -14.80 -14.80 -7.53
C ASP A 196 -15.21 -13.32 -7.67
N ALA A 197 -16.20 -13.05 -8.54
CA ALA A 197 -16.76 -11.70 -8.70
C ALA A 197 -17.30 -11.09 -7.40
N ALA A 198 -17.81 -11.90 -6.47
CA ALA A 198 -18.26 -11.44 -5.16
C ALA A 198 -17.11 -10.93 -4.27
N LYS A 199 -15.92 -11.51 -4.38
CA LYS A 199 -14.73 -11.02 -3.66
C LYS A 199 -14.31 -9.66 -4.21
N SER A 200 -14.25 -9.49 -5.53
CA SER A 200 -13.94 -8.18 -6.15
C SER A 200 -14.91 -7.09 -5.70
N ALA A 201 -16.22 -7.38 -5.70
CA ALA A 201 -17.25 -6.46 -5.24
C ALA A 201 -17.08 -6.03 -3.78
N THR A 202 -16.74 -6.99 -2.91
CA THR A 202 -16.53 -6.72 -1.48
C THR A 202 -15.25 -5.93 -1.22
N TYR A 203 -14.14 -6.23 -1.90
CA TYR A 203 -12.92 -5.45 -1.81
C TYR A 203 -13.10 -4.02 -2.31
N THR A 204 -13.73 -3.85 -3.48
CA THR A 204 -14.03 -2.52 -4.06
C THR A 204 -14.94 -1.71 -3.13
N GLY A 205 -16.07 -2.30 -2.71
CA GLY A 205 -17.05 -1.64 -1.85
C GLY A 205 -16.48 -1.29 -0.48
N THR A 206 -15.69 -2.18 0.13
CA THR A 206 -15.08 -1.92 1.44
C THR A 206 -14.04 -0.80 1.35
N ALA A 207 -13.18 -0.82 0.33
CA ALA A 207 -12.19 0.24 0.12
C ALA A 207 -12.86 1.61 -0.09
N TYR A 208 -13.95 1.64 -0.88
CA TYR A 208 -14.75 2.84 -1.09
C TYR A 208 -15.38 3.32 0.22
N LEU A 209 -16.08 2.44 0.96
CA LEU A 209 -16.78 2.79 2.20
C LEU A 209 -15.86 3.33 3.28
N VAL A 210 -14.69 2.71 3.47
CA VAL A 210 -13.69 3.17 4.44
C VAL A 210 -13.19 4.56 4.07
N THR A 211 -12.94 4.80 2.78
CA THR A 211 -12.53 6.13 2.29
C THR A 211 -13.60 7.17 2.55
N VAL A 212 -14.87 6.88 2.21
CA VAL A 212 -16.03 7.74 2.50
C VAL A 212 -16.10 8.11 3.98
N ALA A 213 -16.02 7.10 4.86
CA ALA A 213 -16.08 7.31 6.29
C ALA A 213 -14.97 8.25 6.78
N LEU A 214 -13.73 8.02 6.34
CA LEU A 214 -12.58 8.85 6.70
C LEU A 214 -12.73 10.31 6.22
N LEU A 215 -13.25 10.53 5.01
CA LEU A 215 -13.42 11.88 4.46
C LEU A 215 -14.55 12.67 5.13
N ILE A 216 -15.57 11.99 5.65
CA ILE A 216 -16.74 12.61 6.28
C ILE A 216 -16.53 12.92 7.77
N ILE A 217 -15.67 12.15 8.47
CA ILE A 217 -15.39 12.32 9.90
C ILE A 217 -15.16 13.79 10.32
N PRO A 218 -14.38 14.62 9.59
CA PRO A 218 -14.18 16.03 9.96
C PRO A 218 -15.48 16.83 10.02
N TYR A 219 -16.43 16.57 9.14
CA TYR A 219 -17.74 17.23 9.11
C TYR A 219 -18.70 16.73 10.19
N LEU A 220 -18.50 15.50 10.70
CA LEU A 220 -19.31 14.95 11.81
C LEU A 220 -18.86 15.48 13.18
N ILE A 221 -17.56 15.74 13.35
CA ILE A 221 -16.99 16.10 14.66
C ILE A 221 -16.93 17.62 14.85
N LEU A 222 -16.71 18.39 13.78
CA LEU A 222 -16.53 19.83 13.91
C LEU A 222 -17.87 20.59 14.05
N PRO A 223 -17.89 21.69 14.81
CA PRO A 223 -19.07 22.54 14.96
C PRO A 223 -19.60 23.07 13.62
N SER A 224 -20.91 23.35 13.55
CA SER A 224 -21.62 23.76 12.33
C SER A 224 -20.94 24.88 11.54
N GLY A 225 -20.38 25.88 12.22
CA GLY A 225 -19.73 27.04 11.58
C GLY A 225 -18.30 26.80 11.09
N SER A 226 -17.70 25.63 11.37
CA SER A 226 -16.30 25.32 11.07
C SER A 226 -16.12 24.59 9.72
N TYR A 227 -17.03 24.80 8.76
CA TYR A 227 -17.06 24.07 7.49
C TYR A 227 -15.79 24.22 6.65
N LEU A 228 -15.12 25.38 6.67
CA LEU A 228 -13.84 25.56 5.97
C LEU A 228 -12.69 24.77 6.63
N TRP A 229 -12.69 24.67 7.97
CA TRP A 229 -11.72 23.84 8.69
C TRP A 229 -11.97 22.35 8.43
N ALA A 230 -13.24 21.93 8.39
CA ALA A 230 -13.61 20.58 8.03
C ALA A 230 -13.10 20.22 6.63
N LEU A 231 -13.29 21.10 5.64
CA LEU A 231 -12.73 20.93 4.30
C LEU A 231 -11.21 20.82 4.30
N GLY A 232 -10.50 21.71 5.01
CA GLY A 232 -9.04 21.65 5.10
C GLY A 232 -8.53 20.32 5.66
N ILE A 233 -9.17 19.81 6.72
CA ILE A 233 -8.83 18.50 7.30
C ILE A 233 -9.19 17.36 6.33
N THR A 234 -10.36 17.39 5.68
CA THR A 234 -10.76 16.39 4.69
C THR A 234 -9.78 16.33 3.52
N LEU A 235 -9.31 17.47 3.00
CA LEU A 235 -8.30 17.50 1.94
C LEU A 235 -6.96 16.92 2.41
N LEU A 236 -6.54 17.21 3.64
CA LEU A 236 -5.34 16.62 4.22
C LEU A 236 -5.48 15.09 4.37
N ILE A 237 -6.63 14.61 4.83
CA ILE A 237 -6.94 13.18 4.91
C ILE A 237 -6.90 12.55 3.51
N ALA A 238 -7.53 13.18 2.51
CA ALA A 238 -7.53 12.69 1.13
C ALA A 238 -6.10 12.55 0.59
N VAL A 239 -5.26 13.59 0.72
CA VAL A 239 -3.85 13.55 0.29
C VAL A 239 -3.06 12.47 1.06
N THR A 240 -3.34 12.28 2.34
CA THR A 240 -2.69 11.25 3.16
C THR A 240 -3.09 9.84 2.71
N ILE A 241 -4.36 9.61 2.40
CA ILE A 241 -4.84 8.33 1.86
C ILE A 241 -4.19 8.07 0.50
N ILE A 242 -4.18 9.07 -0.40
CA ILE A 242 -3.51 8.98 -1.71
C ILE A 242 -2.04 8.61 -1.53
N ALA A 243 -1.32 9.25 -0.61
CA ALA A 243 0.08 8.94 -0.33
C ALA A 243 0.24 7.51 0.22
N GLY A 244 -0.54 7.12 1.23
CA GLY A 244 -0.45 5.80 1.85
C GLY A 244 -0.70 4.66 0.86
N PHE A 245 -1.75 4.77 0.04
CA PHE A 245 -2.07 3.75 -0.95
C PHE A 245 -1.11 3.74 -2.15
N ASN A 246 -0.67 4.89 -2.64
CA ASN A 246 0.35 4.90 -3.70
C ASN A 246 1.67 4.31 -3.21
N TYR A 247 2.03 4.53 -1.94
CA TYR A 247 3.19 3.88 -1.34
C TYR A 247 2.99 2.37 -1.23
N TYR A 248 1.81 1.93 -0.77
CA TYR A 248 1.46 0.51 -0.72
C TYR A 248 1.62 -0.16 -2.08
N ILE A 249 1.05 0.43 -3.13
CA ILE A 249 1.13 -0.09 -4.51
C ILE A 249 2.52 0.02 -5.10
N SER A 250 3.30 1.03 -4.72
CA SER A 250 4.68 1.17 -5.16
C SER A 250 5.52 -0.01 -4.70
N ILE A 251 5.37 -0.43 -3.44
CA ILE A 251 6.05 -1.61 -2.90
C ILE A 251 5.45 -2.89 -3.49
N ALA A 252 4.12 -3.04 -3.42
CA ALA A 252 3.48 -4.30 -3.79
C ALA A 252 3.54 -4.63 -5.29
N LYS A 253 3.73 -3.62 -6.17
CA LYS A 253 3.71 -3.80 -7.63
C LYS A 253 4.90 -3.15 -8.35
N GLY A 254 5.94 -2.72 -7.63
CA GLY A 254 7.12 -2.05 -8.23
C GLY A 254 6.79 -0.76 -9.02
N ARG A 255 5.65 -0.12 -8.75
CA ARG A 255 5.19 1.06 -9.52
C ARG A 255 5.83 2.36 -9.02
N PRO A 256 6.07 3.36 -9.87
CA PRO A 256 6.69 4.61 -9.46
C PRO A 256 5.79 5.43 -8.53
N PHE A 257 6.12 5.49 -7.24
CA PHE A 257 5.38 6.24 -6.22
C PHE A 257 5.12 7.70 -6.61
N ARG A 258 6.19 8.47 -6.89
CA ARG A 258 6.12 9.92 -7.09
C ARG A 258 5.18 10.32 -8.23
N ARG A 259 5.28 9.61 -9.36
CA ARG A 259 4.46 9.89 -10.54
C ARG A 259 2.99 9.63 -10.26
N ASN A 260 2.66 8.46 -9.69
CA ASN A 260 1.27 8.07 -9.46
C ASN A 260 0.63 8.93 -8.36
N PHE A 261 1.38 9.23 -7.28
CA PHE A 261 0.94 10.15 -6.23
C PHE A 261 0.60 11.53 -6.80
N LEU A 262 1.50 12.14 -7.58
CA LEU A 262 1.28 13.48 -8.13
C LEU A 262 0.10 13.53 -9.10
N VAL A 263 -0.07 12.50 -9.93
CA VAL A 263 -1.22 12.40 -10.85
C VAL A 263 -2.52 12.31 -10.06
N MET A 264 -2.62 11.39 -9.08
CA MET A 264 -3.84 11.20 -8.30
C MET A 264 -4.17 12.40 -7.42
N ALA A 265 -3.17 12.97 -6.74
CA ALA A 265 -3.35 14.19 -5.96
C ALA A 265 -3.79 15.36 -6.84
N GLY A 266 -3.17 15.52 -8.03
CA GLY A 266 -3.55 16.55 -8.99
C GLY A 266 -4.99 16.41 -9.49
N ILE A 267 -5.42 15.20 -9.83
CA ILE A 267 -6.80 14.92 -10.26
C ILE A 267 -7.78 15.20 -9.12
N SER A 268 -7.56 14.64 -7.93
CA SER A 268 -8.47 14.79 -6.79
C SER A 268 -8.59 16.25 -6.33
N LEU A 269 -7.45 16.96 -6.17
CA LEU A 269 -7.46 18.38 -5.79
C LEU A 269 -7.99 19.28 -6.90
N GLY A 270 -7.73 18.94 -8.17
CA GLY A 270 -8.29 19.64 -9.32
C GLY A 270 -9.82 19.55 -9.36
N VAL A 271 -10.36 18.34 -9.23
CA VAL A 271 -11.81 18.09 -9.16
C VAL A 271 -12.43 18.78 -7.94
N ALA A 272 -11.77 18.74 -6.78
CA ALA A 272 -12.20 19.46 -5.59
C ALA A 272 -12.28 20.98 -5.83
N THR A 273 -11.27 21.56 -6.46
CA THR A 273 -11.23 23.00 -6.77
C THR A 273 -12.34 23.40 -7.73
N ILE A 274 -12.54 22.64 -8.81
CA ILE A 274 -13.60 22.89 -9.78
C ILE A 274 -14.98 22.76 -9.10
N SER A 275 -15.19 21.69 -8.33
CA SER A 275 -16.46 21.43 -7.65
C SER A 275 -16.78 22.48 -6.60
N PHE A 276 -15.75 22.99 -5.90
CA PHE A 276 -15.87 24.11 -4.97
C PHE A 276 -16.38 25.39 -5.67
N VAL A 277 -15.83 25.72 -6.84
CA VAL A 277 -16.30 26.86 -7.65
C VAL A 277 -17.72 26.63 -8.16
N VAL A 278 -18.04 25.42 -8.63
CA VAL A 278 -19.40 25.07 -9.06
C VAL A 278 -20.39 25.21 -7.90
N GLY A 279 -20.04 24.75 -6.70
CA GLY A 279 -20.87 24.90 -5.51
C GLY A 279 -21.21 26.37 -5.20
N LEU A 280 -20.22 27.26 -5.32
CA LEU A 280 -20.42 28.71 -5.16
C LEU A 280 -21.37 29.28 -6.23
N LEU A 281 -21.17 28.91 -7.50
CA LEU A 281 -22.01 29.39 -8.59
C LEU A 281 -23.47 28.92 -8.44
N VAL A 282 -23.66 27.65 -8.12
CA VAL A 282 -25.00 27.06 -7.93
C VAL A 282 -25.72 27.72 -6.76
N LYS A 283 -25.03 27.97 -5.64
CA LYS A 283 -25.60 28.71 -4.50
C LYS A 283 -26.13 30.09 -4.93
N ASN A 284 -25.30 30.85 -5.64
CA ASN A 284 -25.63 32.22 -6.07
C ASN A 284 -26.76 32.25 -7.11
N VAL A 285 -26.81 31.29 -8.03
CA VAL A 285 -27.83 31.24 -9.09
C VAL A 285 -29.19 30.78 -8.53
N LEU A 286 -29.20 29.79 -7.64
CA LEU A 286 -30.44 29.26 -7.07
C LEU A 286 -30.99 30.09 -5.90
N GLY A 287 -30.19 31.00 -5.33
CA GLY A 287 -30.62 31.85 -4.22
C GLY A 287 -30.95 31.08 -2.94
N ILE A 288 -30.29 29.93 -2.73
CA ILE A 288 -30.50 29.07 -1.57
C ILE A 288 -29.61 29.56 -0.42
N ASP A 289 -30.23 30.10 0.63
CA ASP A 289 -29.60 30.34 1.91
C ASP A 289 -30.01 29.23 2.89
N LEU A 290 -29.02 28.47 3.35
CA LEU A 290 -29.12 27.37 4.31
C LEU A 290 -28.39 27.74 5.61
#